data_AF-A0A1M4PNG4-F1
#
_entry.id   AF-A0A1M4PNG4-F1
#
_cell.length_a   1.000
_cell.length_b   1.000
_cell.length_c   1.000
_cell.angle_alpha   90.00
_cell.angle_beta   90.00
_cell.angle_gamma   90.00
#
_symmetry.space_group_name_H-M   'P 1'
#
loop_
_entity.id
_entity.type
_entity.pdbx_description
1 polymer ?
#
loop_
_entity_poly.entity_id
_entity_poly.type
_entity_poly.pdbx_seq_one_letter_code
_entity_poly.pdbx_strand_id
1 'polypeptide(L)'
;MLGAVAIGMLNNPTIAPLILYPHYLGTITLGVIFRFYKSKDNPSTISIKNKWNKKNFKIPTLKNNFSIGSALGNSVKNSLNTIALIGGFIIFYSVLVELLFISKLFNQIAHMIVHIIPLNMDVVKGIIAGLLELTTGCKVISQAPIDLIYKVLIINFLIGWSGLSIHSQALNFINGTDIDSKIYIFAKFLSWYFFFLSMD
;
A
#
# COMPACT_ATOMS: atom_id res chain seq x y z
N MET A 1 -6.81 7.87 -0.39
CA MET A 1 -5.76 8.68 -1.05
C MET A 1 -6.32 9.80 -1.90
N LEU A 2 -7.28 9.55 -2.80
CA LEU A 2 -7.89 10.57 -3.66
C LEU A 2 -8.31 11.88 -2.95
N GLY A 3 -9.14 11.79 -1.90
CA GLY A 3 -9.57 12.99 -1.17
C GLY A 3 -8.39 13.73 -0.51
N ALA A 4 -7.50 13.00 0.17
CA ALA A 4 -6.36 13.60 0.83
C ALA A 4 -5.38 14.27 -0.15
N VAL A 5 -5.07 13.62 -1.29
CA VAL A 5 -4.06 14.08 -2.24
C VAL A 5 -4.64 15.12 -3.22
N ALA A 6 -5.73 14.80 -3.92
CA ALA A 6 -6.28 15.69 -4.94
C ALA A 6 -6.95 16.93 -4.33
N ILE A 7 -7.76 16.74 -3.27
CA ILE A 7 -8.49 17.84 -2.62
C ILE A 7 -7.63 18.45 -1.49
N GLY A 8 -7.06 17.63 -0.62
CA GLY A 8 -6.33 18.14 0.55
C GLY A 8 -4.95 18.75 0.23
N MET A 9 -4.13 18.07 -0.57
CA MET A 9 -2.73 18.46 -0.81
C MET A 9 -2.53 19.32 -2.06
N LEU A 10 -3.20 18.96 -3.16
CA LEU A 10 -3.11 19.67 -4.44
C LEU A 10 -4.19 20.75 -4.61
N ASN A 11 -5.20 20.77 -3.74
CA ASN A 11 -6.34 21.69 -3.79
C ASN A 11 -7.01 21.78 -5.17
N ASN A 12 -7.00 20.67 -5.91
CA ASN A 12 -7.55 20.60 -7.26
C ASN A 12 -8.26 19.24 -7.46
N PRO A 13 -9.59 19.19 -7.28
CA PRO A 13 -10.36 17.96 -7.41
C PRO A 13 -10.36 17.40 -8.83
N THR A 14 -10.11 18.23 -9.86
CA THR A 14 -10.14 17.78 -11.26
C THR A 14 -9.04 16.78 -11.61
N ILE A 15 -8.00 16.69 -10.77
CA ILE A 15 -6.87 15.76 -10.92
C ILE A 15 -7.22 14.36 -10.42
N ALA A 16 -8.28 14.21 -9.63
CA ALA A 16 -8.72 12.94 -9.07
C ALA A 16 -8.74 11.77 -10.09
N PRO A 17 -9.33 11.91 -11.30
CA PRO A 17 -9.37 10.84 -12.28
C PRO A 17 -7.97 10.45 -12.82
N LEU A 18 -7.07 11.42 -12.97
CA LEU A 18 -5.68 11.20 -13.43
C LEU A 18 -4.85 10.39 -12.44
N ILE A 19 -5.23 10.40 -11.17
CA ILE A 19 -4.67 9.51 -10.15
C ILE A 19 -5.43 8.19 -10.17
N LEU A 20 -6.76 8.21 -10.19
CA LEU A 20 -7.59 7.01 -10.05
C LEU A 20 -7.35 5.96 -11.15
N TYR A 21 -7.43 6.36 -12.43
CA TYR A 21 -7.48 5.40 -13.53
C TYR A 21 -6.24 4.51 -13.62
N PRO A 22 -5.01 5.06 -13.64
CA PRO A 22 -3.83 4.23 -13.85
C PRO A 22 -3.62 3.24 -12.69
N HIS A 23 -3.92 3.64 -11.44
CA HIS A 23 -3.81 2.76 -10.26
C HIS A 23 -4.84 1.62 -10.27
N TYR A 24 -6.09 1.92 -10.66
CA TYR A 24 -7.13 0.88 -10.77
C TYR A 24 -6.85 -0.07 -11.94
N LEU A 25 -6.44 0.45 -13.09
CA LEU A 25 -6.09 -0.38 -14.24
C LEU A 25 -4.90 -1.28 -13.95
N GLY A 26 -3.85 -0.78 -13.29
CA GLY A 26 -2.69 -1.56 -12.88
C GLY A 26 -3.07 -2.70 -11.92
N THR A 27 -3.90 -2.42 -10.91
CA THR A 27 -4.34 -3.46 -9.95
C THR A 27 -5.27 -4.49 -10.56
N ILE A 28 -6.18 -4.10 -11.47
CA ILE A 28 -7.04 -5.03 -12.22
C ILE A 28 -6.17 -5.92 -13.12
N THR A 29 -5.23 -5.35 -13.85
CA THR A 29 -4.30 -6.10 -14.72
C THR A 29 -3.50 -7.12 -13.93
N LEU A 30 -2.98 -6.71 -12.76
CA LEU A 30 -2.30 -7.61 -11.84
C LEU A 30 -3.21 -8.75 -11.39
N GLY A 31 -4.46 -8.46 -11.02
CA GLY A 31 -5.45 -9.46 -10.64
C GLY A 31 -5.73 -10.47 -11.76
N VAL A 32 -5.79 -10.02 -13.02
CA VAL A 32 -5.95 -10.89 -14.19
C VAL A 32 -4.73 -11.79 -14.39
N ILE A 33 -3.52 -11.27 -14.22
CA ILE A 33 -2.26 -12.04 -14.34
C ILE A 33 -2.17 -13.10 -13.22
N PHE A 34 -2.44 -12.70 -11.98
CA PHE A 34 -2.40 -13.59 -10.82
C PHE A 34 -3.59 -14.53 -10.73
N ARG A 35 -4.63 -14.38 -11.58
CA ARG A 35 -5.79 -15.27 -11.62
C ARG A 35 -5.42 -16.75 -11.74
N PHE A 36 -4.32 -17.06 -12.43
CA PHE A 36 -3.85 -18.42 -12.65
C PHE A 36 -2.70 -18.85 -11.72
N TYR A 37 -2.27 -17.95 -10.83
CA TYR A 37 -1.24 -18.24 -9.84
C TYR A 37 -1.76 -19.31 -8.86
N LYS A 38 -1.01 -20.41 -8.70
CA LYS A 38 -1.43 -21.60 -7.93
C LYS A 38 -2.71 -22.31 -8.39
N SER A 39 -3.20 -22.07 -9.62
CA SER A 39 -4.31 -22.85 -10.20
C SER A 39 -4.01 -24.37 -10.36
N LYS A 40 -2.77 -24.78 -10.14
CA LYS A 40 -2.27 -26.17 -10.19
C LYS A 40 -1.88 -26.75 -8.82
N ASP A 41 -2.12 -26.05 -7.71
CA ASP A 41 -2.32 -26.79 -6.47
C ASP A 41 -3.59 -27.60 -6.74
N ASN A 42 -3.41 -28.87 -7.13
CA ASN A 42 -4.51 -29.82 -7.23
C ASN A 42 -5.34 -29.56 -5.97
N PRO A 43 -6.60 -29.11 -6.05
CA PRO A 43 -7.48 -29.22 -4.89
C PRO A 43 -7.42 -30.71 -4.64
N SER A 44 -6.68 -31.12 -3.60
CA SER A 44 -6.23 -32.50 -3.37
C SER A 44 -7.39 -33.35 -3.77
N THR A 45 -7.30 -34.02 -4.94
CA THR A 45 -8.49 -34.45 -5.68
C THR A 45 -9.38 -35.08 -4.66
N ILE A 46 -10.46 -34.38 -4.28
CA ILE A 46 -11.47 -34.97 -3.45
C ILE A 46 -12.04 -35.93 -4.45
N SER A 47 -11.44 -37.11 -4.51
CA SER A 47 -11.97 -38.22 -5.25
C SER A 47 -13.33 -38.35 -4.60
N ILE A 48 -14.35 -37.90 -5.31
CA ILE A 48 -15.73 -38.27 -5.05
C ILE A 48 -15.81 -39.75 -5.46
N LYS A 49 -14.98 -40.59 -4.84
CA LYS A 49 -15.27 -42.00 -4.68
C LYS A 49 -16.44 -41.97 -3.73
N ASN A 50 -17.61 -42.28 -4.26
CA ASN A 50 -18.86 -42.56 -3.57
C ASN A 50 -18.62 -43.51 -2.39
N LYS A 51 -18.13 -42.96 -1.28
CA LYS A 51 -18.27 -43.49 0.05
C LYS A 51 -19.15 -42.48 0.78
N TRP A 52 -20.45 -42.71 0.69
CA TRP A 52 -21.41 -42.31 1.72
C TRP A 52 -21.04 -42.97 3.05
N ASN A 53 -19.86 -42.64 3.58
CA ASN A 53 -19.62 -42.75 4.99
C ASN A 53 -20.13 -41.43 5.57
N LYS A 54 -21.23 -41.52 6.31
CA LYS A 54 -21.67 -40.55 7.34
C LYS A 54 -20.51 -40.32 8.33
N LYS A 55 -19.42 -39.71 7.90
CA LYS A 55 -18.45 -39.09 8.80
C LYS A 55 -19.03 -37.73 9.10
N ASN A 56 -19.81 -37.70 10.18
CA ASN A 56 -20.17 -36.53 10.99
C ASN A 56 -19.67 -35.22 10.38
N PHE A 57 -20.42 -34.69 9.42
CA PHE A 57 -20.36 -33.27 9.11
C PHE A 57 -20.91 -32.61 10.37
N LYS A 58 -20.04 -32.42 11.36
CA LYS A 58 -20.30 -31.49 12.44
C LYS A 58 -20.35 -30.14 11.73
N ILE A 59 -21.54 -29.77 11.27
CA ILE A 59 -21.91 -28.36 11.18
C ILE A 59 -21.37 -27.79 12.48
N PRO A 60 -20.44 -26.82 12.45
CA PRO A 60 -20.00 -26.21 13.68
C PRO A 60 -21.29 -25.69 14.30
N THR A 61 -21.77 -26.41 15.32
CA THR A 61 -22.91 -26.00 16.10
C THR A 61 -22.52 -24.61 16.52
N LEU A 62 -23.24 -23.60 16.00
CA LEU A 62 -23.11 -22.22 16.42
C LEU A 62 -22.95 -22.31 17.93
N LYS A 63 -21.75 -21.99 18.44
CA LYS A 63 -21.52 -22.05 19.89
C LYS A 63 -22.69 -21.26 20.48
N ASN A 64 -23.52 -21.91 21.29
CA ASN A 64 -24.79 -21.37 21.82
C ASN A 64 -24.63 -20.07 22.64
N ASN A 65 -23.41 -19.50 22.68
CA ASN A 65 -23.02 -18.33 23.44
C ASN A 65 -22.55 -17.18 22.50
N PHE A 66 -23.05 -17.08 21.27
CA PHE A 66 -22.80 -15.91 20.42
C PHE A 66 -23.66 -14.74 20.93
N SER A 67 -23.16 -13.98 21.90
CA SER A 67 -23.82 -12.74 22.30
C SER A 67 -23.45 -11.63 21.30
N ILE A 68 -24.46 -10.96 20.73
CA ILE A 68 -24.24 -9.87 19.78
C ILE A 68 -23.34 -8.77 20.38
N GLY A 69 -23.46 -8.53 21.70
CA GLY A 69 -22.62 -7.59 22.44
C GLY A 69 -21.14 -7.99 22.47
N SER A 70 -20.82 -9.28 22.64
CA SER A 70 -19.43 -9.74 22.59
C SER A 70 -18.85 -9.65 21.18
N ALA A 71 -19.63 -9.96 20.14
CA ALA A 71 -19.21 -9.83 18.76
C ALA A 71 -18.94 -8.37 18.38
N LEU A 72 -19.83 -7.45 18.78
CA LEU A 72 -19.66 -6.02 18.57
C LEU A 72 -18.44 -5.48 19.34
N GLY A 73 -18.31 -5.82 20.62
CA GLY A 73 -17.19 -5.41 21.46
C GLY A 73 -15.84 -5.90 20.91
N ASN A 74 -15.77 -7.15 20.45
CA ASN A 74 -14.57 -7.70 19.82
C ASN A 74 -14.25 -6.99 18.49
N SER A 75 -15.27 -6.66 17.69
CA SER A 75 -15.07 -5.96 16.41
C SER A 75 -14.52 -4.55 16.63
N VAL A 76 -15.06 -3.81 17.60
CA VAL A 76 -14.56 -2.47 17.99
C VAL A 76 -13.14 -2.56 18.54
N LYS A 77 -12.84 -3.52 19.42
CA LYS A 77 -11.49 -3.71 19.96
C LYS A 77 -10.48 -4.00 18.83
N ASN A 78 -10.84 -4.89 17.90
CA ASN A 78 -9.99 -5.24 16.78
C ASN A 78 -9.78 -4.06 15.81
N SER A 79 -10.81 -3.25 15.56
CA SER A 79 -10.67 -2.06 14.71
C SER A 79 -9.78 -1.01 15.36
N LEU A 80 -9.91 -0.77 16.67
CA LEU A 80 -9.03 0.15 17.40
C LEU A 80 -7.57 -0.32 17.39
N ASN A 81 -7.33 -1.63 17.61
CA ASN A 81 -5.98 -2.19 17.52
C ASN A 81 -5.39 -2.03 16.11
N THR A 82 -6.20 -2.27 15.08
CA THR A 82 -5.79 -2.13 13.68
C THR A 82 -5.44 -0.68 13.34
N ILE A 83 -6.28 0.27 13.77
CA ILE A 83 -6.03 1.71 13.58
C ILE A 83 -4.76 2.15 14.32
N ALA A 84 -4.59 1.73 15.58
CA ALA A 84 -3.41 2.06 16.38
C ALA A 84 -2.13 1.51 15.75
N LEU A 85 -2.18 0.29 15.20
CA LEU A 85 -1.06 -0.33 14.52
C LEU A 85 -0.69 0.42 13.23
N ILE A 86 -1.67 0.72 12.38
CA ILE A 86 -1.48 1.50 11.14
C ILE A 86 -0.94 2.90 11.47
N GLY A 87 -1.55 3.59 12.44
CA GLY A 87 -1.12 4.90 12.90
C GLY A 87 0.29 4.89 13.47
N GLY A 88 0.65 3.85 14.23
CA GLY A 88 1.99 3.64 14.75
C GLY A 88 3.04 3.52 13.65
N PHE A 89 2.77 2.76 12.59
CA PHE A 89 3.66 2.69 11.42
C PHE A 89 3.80 4.04 10.72
N ILE A 90 2.68 4.75 10.48
CA ILE A 90 2.71 6.07 9.84
C ILE A 90 3.55 7.05 10.68
N ILE A 91 3.32 7.13 11.99
CA ILE A 91 4.06 8.01 12.89
C ILE A 91 5.55 7.67 12.90
N PHE A 92 5.89 6.38 13.05
CA PHE A 92 7.28 5.93 13.07
C PHE A 92 8.04 6.35 11.81
N TYR A 93 7.49 6.06 10.62
CA TYR A 93 8.14 6.42 9.36
C TYR A 93 8.13 7.93 9.11
N SER A 94 7.10 8.66 9.54
CA SER A 94 7.09 10.13 9.43
C SER A 94 8.20 10.77 10.28
N VAL A 95 8.37 10.31 11.52
CA VAL A 95 9.47 10.76 12.39
C VAL A 95 10.83 10.37 11.80
N LEU A 96 10.95 9.17 11.22
CA LEU A 96 12.17 8.74 10.55
C LEU A 96 12.52 9.67 9.37
N VAL A 97 11.54 10.05 8.55
CA VAL A 97 11.72 11.02 7.46
C VAL A 97 12.19 12.37 8.00
N GLU A 98 11.57 12.88 9.06
CA GLU A 98 11.98 14.16 9.66
C GLU A 98 13.42 14.12 10.22
N LEU A 99 13.80 13.02 10.86
CA LEU A 99 15.18 12.81 11.33
C LEU A 99 16.18 12.79 10.16
N LEU A 100 15.81 12.19 9.02
CA LEU A 100 16.64 12.24 7.82
C LEU A 100 16.77 13.67 7.30
N PHE A 101 15.70 14.45 7.27
CA PHE A 101 15.74 15.83 6.78
C PHE A 101 16.60 16.76 7.63
N ILE A 102 16.70 16.52 8.93
CA ILE A 102 17.58 17.28 9.84
C ILE A 102 19.04 16.81 9.72
N SER A 103 19.27 15.58 9.28
CA SER A 103 20.61 15.02 9.13
C SER A 103 21.44 15.79 8.09
N LYS A 104 22.63 16.25 8.50
CA LYS A 104 23.57 16.95 7.62
C LYS A 104 24.05 16.06 6.47
N LEU A 105 24.31 14.78 6.76
CA LEU A 105 24.76 13.80 5.76
C LEU A 105 23.71 13.63 4.67
N PHE A 106 22.44 13.53 5.06
CA PHE A 106 21.33 13.40 4.12
C PHE A 106 21.22 14.62 3.21
N ASN A 107 21.25 15.84 3.78
CA ASN A 107 21.19 17.05 2.99
C ASN A 107 22.38 17.16 2.01
N GLN A 108 23.58 16.76 2.41
CA GLN A 108 24.74 16.73 1.52
C GLN A 108 24.55 15.76 0.35
N ILE A 109 24.03 14.55 0.60
CA ILE A 109 23.71 13.57 -0.44
C ILE A 109 22.64 14.12 -1.38
N ALA A 110 21.57 14.73 -0.83
CA ALA A 110 20.52 15.34 -1.63
C ALA A 110 21.07 16.48 -2.52
N HIS A 111 21.98 17.30 -2.00
CA HIS A 111 22.66 18.34 -2.79
C HIS A 111 23.50 17.75 -3.92
N MET A 112 24.21 16.65 -3.67
CA MET A 112 24.96 15.95 -4.71
C MET A 112 24.04 15.42 -5.81
N ILE A 113 22.89 14.85 -5.45
CA ILE A 113 21.89 14.36 -6.41
C ILE A 113 21.37 15.51 -7.28
N VAL A 114 21.05 16.66 -6.68
CA VAL A 114 20.59 17.87 -7.40
C VAL A 114 21.65 18.41 -8.38
N HIS A 115 22.93 18.22 -8.07
CA HIS A 115 24.01 18.65 -8.97
C HIS A 115 24.16 17.73 -10.19
N ILE A 116 23.87 16.44 -10.02
CA ILE A 116 23.94 15.43 -11.10
C ILE A 116 22.66 15.45 -11.95
N ILE A 117 21.51 15.65 -11.31
CA ILE A 117 20.19 15.69 -11.94
C ILE A 117 19.58 17.05 -11.61
N PRO A 118 19.28 17.92 -12.60
CA PRO A 118 18.82 19.29 -12.38
C PRO A 118 17.36 19.33 -11.87
N LEU A 119 17.14 18.76 -10.69
CA LEU A 119 15.86 18.72 -9.98
C LEU A 119 15.88 19.70 -8.81
N ASN A 120 14.70 20.20 -8.46
CA ASN A 120 14.56 21.01 -7.25
C ASN A 120 14.86 20.14 -6.01
N MET A 121 15.54 20.72 -5.01
CA MET A 121 15.82 20.05 -3.73
C MET A 121 14.55 19.51 -3.06
N ASP A 122 13.44 20.25 -3.12
CA ASP A 122 12.15 19.83 -2.55
C ASP A 122 11.60 18.59 -3.24
N VAL A 123 11.88 18.43 -4.54
CA VAL A 123 11.50 17.23 -5.30
C VAL A 123 12.30 16.02 -4.84
N VAL A 124 13.63 16.17 -4.70
CA VAL A 124 14.48 15.06 -4.23
C VAL A 124 14.09 14.64 -2.82
N LYS A 125 13.89 15.61 -1.91
CA LYS A 125 13.42 15.35 -0.55
C LYS A 125 12.04 14.69 -0.54
N GLY A 126 11.11 15.19 -1.35
CA GLY A 126 9.76 14.66 -1.44
C GLY A 126 9.71 13.23 -2.00
N ILE A 127 10.54 12.90 -2.99
CA ILE A 127 10.67 11.54 -3.52
C ILE A 127 11.20 10.62 -2.42
N ILE A 128 12.30 10.98 -1.75
CA ILE A 128 12.89 10.13 -0.71
C ILE A 128 11.93 9.95 0.48
N ALA A 129 11.27 11.03 0.91
CA ALA A 129 10.21 10.95 1.91
C ALA A 129 9.10 9.99 1.45
N GLY A 130 8.61 10.11 0.22
CA GLY A 130 7.54 9.26 -0.31
C GLY A 130 7.92 7.80 -0.45
N LEU A 131 9.19 7.49 -0.71
CA LEU A 131 9.71 6.13 -0.73
C LEU A 131 9.64 5.48 0.67
N LEU A 132 9.75 6.28 1.74
CA LEU A 132 9.67 5.82 3.13
C LEU A 132 8.25 5.89 3.68
N GLU A 133 7.65 7.07 3.65
CA GLU A 133 6.28 7.38 4.07
C GLU A 133 5.57 8.18 2.98
N LEU A 134 4.60 7.52 2.35
CA LEU A 134 3.88 8.02 1.18
C LEU A 134 3.18 9.36 1.43
N THR A 135 2.53 9.53 2.58
CA THR A 135 1.70 10.72 2.86
C THR A 135 2.54 11.98 2.96
N THR A 136 3.67 11.88 3.64
CA THR A 136 4.66 12.93 3.87
C THR A 136 5.35 13.29 2.57
N GLY A 137 5.75 12.30 1.77
CA GLY A 137 6.30 12.54 0.43
C GLY A 137 5.33 13.29 -0.48
N CYS A 138 4.07 12.84 -0.56
CA CYS A 138 3.05 13.53 -1.36
C CYS A 138 2.82 14.98 -0.90
N LYS A 139 2.84 15.24 0.42
CA LYS A 139 2.72 16.59 0.97
C LYS A 139 3.90 17.48 0.58
N VAL A 140 5.13 16.98 0.68
CA VAL A 140 6.33 17.73 0.28
C VAL A 140 6.30 18.05 -1.22
N ILE A 141 5.94 17.07 -2.06
CA ILE A 141 5.82 17.27 -3.52
C ILE A 141 4.69 18.24 -3.87
N SER A 142 3.56 18.19 -3.18
CA SER A 142 2.44 19.11 -3.46
C SER A 142 2.81 20.56 -3.19
N GLN A 143 3.73 20.81 -2.24
CA GLN A 143 4.23 22.12 -1.86
C GLN A 143 5.45 22.59 -2.67
N ALA A 144 6.13 21.68 -3.37
CA ALA A 144 7.32 22.02 -4.17
C ALA A 144 6.99 23.07 -5.26
N PRO A 145 7.90 24.00 -5.57
CA PRO A 145 7.68 25.05 -6.57
C PRO A 145 7.95 24.54 -7.99
N ILE A 146 7.16 23.56 -8.44
CA ILE A 146 7.21 22.96 -9.78
C ILE A 146 5.83 22.97 -10.41
N ASP A 147 5.75 22.81 -11.73
CA ASP A 147 4.47 22.75 -12.43
C ASP A 147 3.61 21.59 -11.96
N LEU A 148 2.30 21.80 -12.01
CA LEU A 148 1.30 20.84 -11.56
C LEU A 148 1.46 19.46 -12.22
N ILE A 149 1.79 19.43 -13.52
CA ILE A 149 1.98 18.18 -14.26
C ILE A 149 3.07 17.31 -13.62
N TYR A 150 4.20 17.90 -13.22
CA TYR A 150 5.30 17.18 -12.57
C TYR A 150 4.92 16.73 -11.16
N LYS A 151 4.18 17.56 -10.40
CA LYS A 151 3.65 17.15 -9.08
C LYS A 151 2.79 15.90 -9.21
N VAL A 152 1.87 15.91 -10.18
CA VAL A 152 0.96 14.79 -10.41
C VAL A 152 1.74 13.55 -10.80
N LEU A 153 2.67 13.64 -11.75
CA LEU A 153 3.52 12.51 -12.17
C LEU A 153 4.30 11.89 -11.00
N ILE A 154 4.97 12.71 -10.19
CA ILE A 154 5.77 12.24 -9.05
C ILE A 154 4.87 11.63 -7.97
N ILE A 155 3.76 12.29 -7.62
CA ILE A 155 2.79 11.76 -6.65
C ILE A 155 2.24 10.42 -7.11
N ASN A 156 1.93 10.30 -8.40
CA ASN A 156 1.42 9.09 -8.99
C ASN A 156 2.44 7.94 -8.90
N PHE A 157 3.69 8.21 -9.26
CA PHE A 157 4.82 7.29 -9.03
C PHE A 157 4.89 6.81 -7.57
N LEU A 158 4.83 7.74 -6.61
CA LEU A 158 4.90 7.43 -5.19
C LEU A 158 3.73 6.58 -4.71
N ILE A 159 2.50 6.88 -5.16
CA ILE A 159 1.31 6.09 -4.83
C ILE A 159 1.46 4.66 -5.33
N GLY A 160 1.97 4.48 -6.55
CA GLY A 160 2.21 3.15 -7.12
C GLY A 160 3.19 2.35 -6.25
N TRP A 161 4.27 3.01 -5.78
CA TRP A 161 5.25 2.41 -4.88
C TRP A 161 4.67 2.11 -3.49
N SER A 162 3.72 2.90 -3.00
CA SER A 162 3.09 2.77 -1.67
C SER A 162 3.99 3.09 -0.45
N GLY A 163 5.31 3.25 -0.59
CA GLY A 163 6.21 3.61 0.51
C GLY A 163 6.52 2.45 1.47
N LEU A 164 7.68 2.48 2.14
CA LEU A 164 8.08 1.41 3.08
C LEU A 164 7.10 1.26 4.26
N SER A 165 6.46 2.34 4.70
CA SER A 165 5.44 2.30 5.76
C SER A 165 4.27 1.36 5.42
N ILE A 166 3.73 1.42 4.21
CA ILE A 166 2.61 0.55 3.80
C ILE A 166 3.10 -0.89 3.59
N HIS A 167 4.33 -1.09 3.08
CA HIS A 167 4.92 -2.43 3.00
C HIS A 167 5.03 -3.08 4.37
N SER A 168 5.56 -2.36 5.38
CA SER A 168 5.67 -2.87 6.75
C SER A 168 4.31 -3.17 7.37
N GLN A 169 3.30 -2.33 7.13
CA GLN A 169 1.92 -2.60 7.56
C GLN A 169 1.39 -3.90 6.94
N ALA A 170 1.54 -4.07 5.62
CA ALA A 170 1.06 -5.26 4.93
C ALA A 170 1.80 -6.53 5.35
N LEU A 171 3.13 -6.47 5.49
CA LEU A 171 3.93 -7.57 5.98
C LEU A 171 3.51 -7.98 7.40
N ASN A 172 3.20 -7.02 8.26
CA ASN A 172 2.69 -7.32 9.61
C ASN A 172 1.35 -8.09 9.57
N PHE A 173 0.43 -7.74 8.66
CA PHE A 173 -0.81 -8.50 8.50
C PHE A 173 -0.60 -9.88 7.86
N ILE A 174 0.38 -10.00 6.95
CA ILE A 174 0.68 -11.26 6.25
C ILE A 174 1.41 -12.26 7.14
N ASN A 175 2.26 -11.81 8.07
CA ASN A 175 3.11 -12.65 8.92
C ASN A 175 2.36 -13.66 9.83
N GLY A 176 1.03 -13.63 9.87
CA GLY A 176 0.17 -14.60 10.55
C GLY A 176 -0.75 -15.40 9.63
N THR A 177 -0.50 -15.41 8.32
CA THR A 177 -1.35 -16.02 7.30
C THR A 177 -0.58 -17.02 6.43
N ASP A 178 -1.30 -17.81 5.63
CA ASP A 178 -0.72 -18.76 4.68
C ASP A 178 -0.12 -18.09 3.42
N ILE A 179 -0.10 -16.76 3.36
CA ILE A 179 0.39 -15.99 2.22
C ILE A 179 1.90 -15.77 2.37
N ASP A 180 2.67 -16.13 1.34
CA ASP A 180 4.11 -15.85 1.33
C ASP A 180 4.37 -14.35 1.09
N SER A 181 5.05 -13.72 2.05
CA SER A 181 5.50 -12.32 2.01
C SER A 181 6.28 -11.97 0.73
N LYS A 182 7.04 -12.91 0.16
CA LYS A 182 7.79 -12.70 -1.10
C LYS A 182 6.86 -12.51 -2.29
N ILE A 183 5.76 -13.28 -2.35
CA ILE A 183 4.76 -13.16 -3.42
C ILE A 183 4.09 -11.80 -3.34
N TYR A 184 3.76 -11.34 -2.13
CA TYR A 184 3.20 -10.02 -1.92
C TYR A 184 4.13 -8.90 -2.43
N ILE A 185 5.40 -8.93 -2.03
CA ILE A 185 6.38 -7.92 -2.46
C ILE A 185 6.52 -7.96 -3.98
N PHE A 186 6.67 -9.14 -4.58
CA PHE A 186 6.78 -9.28 -6.04
C PHE A 186 5.54 -8.75 -6.77
N ALA A 187 4.34 -9.10 -6.31
CA ALA A 187 3.09 -8.60 -6.88
C ALA A 187 2.99 -7.07 -6.79
N LYS A 188 3.46 -6.48 -5.69
CA LYS A 188 3.50 -5.03 -5.52
C LYS A 188 4.46 -4.35 -6.49
N PHE A 189 5.67 -4.86 -6.64
CA PHE A 189 6.63 -4.37 -7.64
C PHE A 189 6.05 -4.46 -9.06
N LEU A 190 5.39 -5.57 -9.39
CA LEU A 190 4.78 -5.76 -10.70
C LEU A 190 3.59 -4.80 -10.93
N SER A 191 2.78 -4.56 -9.91
CA SER A 191 1.70 -3.57 -9.94
C SER A 191 2.23 -2.17 -10.24
N TRP A 192 3.32 -1.78 -9.58
CA TRP A 192 3.95 -0.48 -9.76
C TRP A 192 4.53 -0.34 -11.18
N TYR A 193 5.13 -1.41 -11.71
CA TYR A 193 5.62 -1.43 -13.09
C TYR A 193 4.51 -1.24 -14.13
N PHE A 194 3.39 -1.98 -14.01
CA PHE A 194 2.25 -1.82 -14.93
C PHE A 194 1.60 -0.45 -14.82
N PHE A 195 1.54 0.09 -13.61
CA PHE A 195 1.09 1.45 -13.38
C PHE A 195 1.97 2.45 -14.14
N PHE A 196 3.30 2.34 -14.01
CA PHE A 196 4.24 3.24 -14.68
C PHE A 196 4.05 3.22 -16.20
N LEU A 197 3.89 2.03 -16.80
CA LEU A 197 3.60 1.87 -18.23
C LEU A 197 2.27 2.50 -18.67
N SER A 198 1.29 2.64 -17.78
CA SER A 198 -0.02 3.24 -18.09
C SER A 198 -0.06 4.77 -18.00
N MET A 199 1.05 5.39 -17.57
CA MET A 199 1.20 6.84 -17.51
C MET A 199 1.90 7.45 -18.72
N ASP A 200 2.59 6.63 -19.52
CA ASP A 200 3.19 6.98 -20.81
C ASP A 200 2.15 6.90 -21.95
#